data_AF-A0A950H0H6-F1
#
_entry.id   AF-A0A950H0H6-F1
#
_cell.length_a   1.000
_cell.length_b   1.000
_cell.length_c   1.000
_cell.angle_alpha   90.00
_cell.angle_beta   90.00
_cell.angle_gamma   90.00
#
_symmetry.space_group_name_H-M   'P 1'
#
loop_
_entity.id
_entity.type
_entity.pdbx_description
1 polymer ?
#
loop_
_entity_poly.entity_id
_entity_poly.type
_entity_poly.pdbx_seq_one_letter_code
_entity_poly.pdbx_strand_id
1 'polypeptide(L)'
;TANGAYGIKVKQPGDLPGAVRQALSVDGPALVDVDVNPEEPPMPGKVEYEQAKKFVKAFLAGQPRRATIASTLFRDKIAQLKS
;
A
#
# COMPACT_ATOMS: atom_id res chain seq x y z
N THR A 1 6.06 -9.27 24.58
CA THR A 1 5.44 -10.50 24.05
C THR A 1 3.94 -10.39 24.22
N ALA A 2 3.17 -10.58 23.16
CA ALA A 2 1.71 -10.62 23.23
C ALA A 2 1.29 -12.10 23.30
N ASN A 3 0.63 -12.53 24.37
CA ASN A 3 0.15 -13.91 24.55
C ASN A 3 1.22 -15.02 24.33
N GLY A 4 2.49 -14.76 24.68
CA GLY A 4 3.59 -15.71 24.49
C GLY A 4 4.28 -15.66 23.12
N ALA A 5 3.75 -14.89 22.16
CA ALA A 5 4.39 -14.63 20.88
C ALA A 5 5.36 -13.45 20.94
N TYR A 6 6.43 -13.51 20.14
CA TYR A 6 7.30 -12.36 19.90
C TYR A 6 6.51 -11.26 19.18
N GLY A 7 6.70 -10.01 19.60
CA GLY A 7 5.96 -8.88 19.05
C GLY A 7 6.85 -7.65 18.97
N ILE A 8 6.91 -7.01 17.81
CA ILE A 8 7.67 -5.77 17.58
C ILE A 8 6.83 -4.77 16.79
N LYS A 9 6.84 -3.51 17.22
CA LYS A 9 6.21 -2.37 16.52
C LYS A 9 7.29 -1.58 15.79
N VAL A 10 7.09 -1.33 14.51
CA VAL A 10 7.98 -0.56 13.64
C VAL A 10 7.27 0.73 13.25
N LYS A 11 7.86 1.86 13.65
CA LYS A 11 7.36 3.21 13.30
C LYS A 11 8.24 3.92 12.29
N GLN A 12 9.51 3.56 12.21
CA GLN A 12 10.46 4.15 11.28
C GLN A 12 10.84 3.13 10.21
N PRO A 13 10.85 3.50 8.91
CA PRO A 13 11.19 2.57 7.84
C PRO A 13 12.59 1.94 7.98
N GLY A 14 13.56 2.66 8.56
CA GLY A 14 14.94 2.19 8.75
C GLY A 14 15.06 0.99 9.70
N ASP A 15 14.11 0.82 10.62
CA ASP A 15 14.15 -0.26 11.62
C ASP A 15 13.56 -1.57 11.08
N LEU A 16 12.81 -1.50 9.97
CA LEU A 16 12.08 -2.63 9.41
C LEU A 16 12.98 -3.83 9.06
N PRO A 17 14.13 -3.67 8.39
CA PRO A 17 14.98 -4.81 8.06
C PRO A 17 15.54 -5.53 9.30
N GLY A 18 15.81 -4.80 10.39
CA GLY A 18 16.24 -5.38 11.66
C GLY A 18 15.10 -6.13 12.34
N ALA A 19 13.93 -5.49 12.43
CA ALA A 19 12.73 -6.06 13.04
C ALA A 19 12.29 -7.36 12.36
N VAL A 20 12.35 -7.42 11.02
CA VAL A 20 12.03 -8.63 10.25
C VAL A 20 13.03 -9.75 10.51
N ARG A 21 14.34 -9.46 10.50
CA ARG A 21 15.36 -10.47 10.81
C ARG A 21 15.18 -11.05 12.20
N GLN A 22 14.90 -10.19 13.18
CA GLN A 22 14.69 -10.61 14.56
C GLN A 22 13.43 -11.48 14.69
N ALA A 23 12.31 -11.07 14.06
CA ALA A 23 11.08 -11.86 14.05
C ALA A 23 11.26 -13.25 13.43
N LEU A 24 12.00 -13.35 12.33
CA LEU A 24 12.29 -14.62 11.65
C LEU A 24 13.26 -15.53 12.43
N SER A 25 14.05 -14.96 13.35
CA SER A 25 14.96 -15.72 14.20
C SER A 25 14.30 -16.31 15.45
N VAL A 26 13.04 -15.95 15.73
CA VAL A 26 12.29 -16.48 16.86
C VAL A 26 11.80 -17.88 16.55
N ASP A 27 12.12 -18.83 17.42
CA ASP A 27 11.53 -20.17 17.41
C ASP A 27 10.13 -20.13 18.02
N GLY A 28 9.15 -19.76 17.18
CA GLY A 28 7.76 -19.61 17.59
C GLY A 28 7.02 -18.49 16.86
N PRO A 29 5.74 -18.25 17.20
CA PRO A 29 4.94 -17.22 16.56
C PRO A 29 5.52 -15.82 16.82
N ALA A 30 5.57 -15.02 15.76
CA ALA A 30 6.08 -13.66 15.76
C ALA A 30 5.12 -12.70 15.04
N LEU A 31 4.91 -11.51 15.62
CA LEU A 31 4.11 -10.43 15.04
C LEU A 31 5.01 -9.20 14.80
N VAL A 32 5.03 -8.72 13.56
CA VAL A 32 5.66 -7.45 13.18
C VAL A 32 4.53 -6.49 12.80
N ASP A 33 4.27 -5.52 13.67
CA ASP A 33 3.28 -4.46 13.45
C ASP A 33 4.00 -3.23 12.86
N VAL A 34 3.62 -2.79 11.66
CA VAL A 34 4.31 -1.73 10.91
C VAL A 34 3.34 -0.59 10.63
N ASP A 35 3.70 0.62 11.06
CA ASP A 35 2.98 1.82 10.62
C ASP A 35 3.33 2.09 9.15
N VAL A 36 2.31 2.08 8.29
CA VAL A 36 2.43 2.39 6.85
C VAL A 36 1.70 3.69 6.55
N ASN A 37 2.21 4.47 5.61
CA ASN A 37 1.53 5.67 5.13
C ASN A 37 0.32 5.25 4.27
N PRO A 38 -0.93 5.53 4.68
CA PRO A 38 -2.12 5.17 3.92
C PRO A 38 -2.36 6.07 2.70
N GLU A 39 -1.66 7.21 2.60
CA GLU A 39 -1.84 8.20 1.53
C GLU A 39 -0.99 7.89 0.28
N GLU A 40 -0.03 6.98 0.38
CA GLU A 40 0.63 6.44 -0.80
C GLU A 40 -0.28 5.36 -1.40
N PRO A 41 -0.88 5.59 -2.58
CA PRO A 41 -1.71 4.58 -3.20
C PRO A 41 -0.86 3.32 -3.37
N PRO A 42 -1.32 2.14 -2.92
CA PRO A 42 -0.62 0.89 -3.19
C PRO A 42 -0.59 0.74 -4.70
N MET A 43 0.51 1.16 -5.31
CA MET A 43 0.78 0.95 -6.73
C MET A 43 0.79 -0.55 -6.89
N PRO A 44 -0.21 -1.13 -7.58
CA PRO A 44 -0.37 -2.57 -7.62
C PRO A 44 0.94 -3.17 -8.20
N GLY A 45 1.61 -3.96 -7.37
CA GLY A 45 2.93 -4.51 -7.66
C GLY A 45 2.88 -5.30 -8.96
N LYS A 46 3.58 -4.80 -9.99
CA LYS A 46 3.65 -5.36 -11.35
C LYS A 46 2.33 -5.99 -11.78
N VAL A 47 1.32 -5.15 -12.00
CA VAL A 47 0.04 -5.61 -12.56
C VAL A 47 0.31 -6.30 -13.88
N GLU A 48 -0.01 -7.58 -13.98
CA GLU A 48 -0.17 -8.21 -15.28
C GLU A 48 -1.28 -7.43 -16.01
N TYR A 49 -1.10 -7.15 -17.31
CA TYR A 49 -2.00 -6.27 -18.08
C TYR A 49 -3.49 -6.63 -17.94
N GLU A 50 -3.79 -7.92 -17.74
CA GLU A 50 -5.14 -8.43 -17.52
C GLU A 50 -5.73 -8.07 -16.15
N GLN A 51 -4.92 -7.99 -15.08
CA GLN A 51 -5.39 -7.52 -13.77
C GLN A 51 -5.70 -6.02 -13.80
N ALA A 52 -4.92 -5.24 -14.56
CA ALA A 52 -5.15 -3.81 -14.75
C ALA A 52 -6.47 -3.56 -15.50
N LYS A 53 -6.73 -4.33 -16.56
CA LYS A 53 -8.00 -4.25 -17.30
C LYS A 53 -9.20 -4.59 -16.44
N LYS A 54 -9.14 -5.65 -15.63
CA LYS A 54 -10.26 -6.02 -14.75
C LYS A 54 -10.51 -4.96 -13.69
N PHE A 55 -9.45 -4.39 -13.10
CA PHE A 55 -9.54 -3.28 -12.17
C PHE A 55 -10.16 -2.04 -12.82
N VAL A 56 -9.68 -1.63 -13.99
CA VAL A 56 -10.24 -0.50 -14.76
C VAL A 56 -11.68 -0.76 -15.16
N LYS A 57 -12.02 -1.97 -15.61
CA LYS A 57 -13.38 -2.34 -16.00
C LYS A 57 -14.35 -2.32 -14.82
N ALA A 58 -13.94 -2.83 -13.65
CA ALA A 58 -14.72 -2.76 -12.43
C ALA A 58 -14.88 -1.31 -11.93
N PHE A 59 -13.80 -0.53 -11.97
CA PHE A 59 -13.80 0.89 -11.62
C PHE A 59 -14.74 1.71 -12.52
N LEU A 60 -14.69 1.48 -13.84
CA LEU A 60 -15.58 2.11 -14.80
C LEU A 60 -17.05 1.68 -14.63
N ALA A 61 -17.30 0.41 -14.28
CA ALA A 61 -18.66 -0.11 -14.11
C ALA A 61 -19.36 0.42 -12.85
N GLY A 62 -18.63 0.86 -11.83
CA GLY A 62 -19.18 1.15 -10.49
C GLY A 62 -19.42 2.60 -10.10
N GLN A 63 -18.98 3.61 -10.86
CA GLN A 63 -19.02 5.01 -10.39
C GLN A 63 -19.95 5.93 -11.21
N PRO A 64 -21.04 6.46 -10.62
CA PRO A 64 -21.95 7.41 -11.29
C PRO A 64 -21.37 8.83 -11.48
N ARG A 65 -20.11 9.09 -11.08
CA ARG A 65 -19.42 10.39 -11.22
C ARG A 65 -18.13 10.31 -12.06
N ARG A 66 -18.21 9.65 -13.22
CA ARG A 66 -17.11 9.57 -14.20
C ARG A 66 -16.52 10.95 -14.57
N ALA A 67 -17.36 11.98 -14.63
CA ALA A 67 -16.93 13.33 -14.99
C ALA A 67 -16.07 14.02 -13.92
N THR A 68 -16.37 13.83 -12.64
CA THR A 68 -15.61 14.45 -11.54
C THR A 68 -14.23 13.82 -11.39
N ILE A 69 -14.10 12.52 -11.60
CA ILE A 69 -12.80 11.82 -11.48
C ILE A 69 -11.88 12.17 -12.64
N ALA A 70 -12.44 12.29 -13.86
CA ALA A 70 -11.66 12.74 -15.01
C ALA A 70 -11.07 14.14 -14.81
N SER A 71 -11.82 15.06 -14.18
CA SER A 71 -11.34 16.42 -13.97
C SER A 71 -10.27 16.52 -12.87
N THR A 72 -10.34 15.71 -11.81
CA THR A 72 -9.28 15.68 -10.78
C THR A 72 -7.99 15.08 -11.32
N LEU A 73 -8.07 13.95 -12.03
CA LEU A 73 -6.88 13.30 -12.63
C LEU A 73 -6.19 14.22 -13.64
N PHE A 74 -6.98 14.97 -14.42
CA PHE A 74 -6.43 15.93 -15.37
C PHE A 74 -5.76 17.12 -14.66
N ARG A 75 -6.37 17.61 -13.56
CA ARG A 75 -5.82 18.71 -12.76
C ARG A 75 -4.52 18.30 -12.06
N ASP A 76 -4.47 17.10 -11.48
CA ASP A 76 -3.27 16.60 -10.80
C ASP A 76 -2.12 16.38 -11.78
N LYS A 77 -2.41 15.93 -13.01
CA LYS A 77 -1.41 15.76 -14.06
C LYS A 77 -0.83 17.09 -14.55
N ILE A 78 -1.64 18.15 -14.59
CA ILE A 78 -1.17 19.51 -14.93
C ILE A 78 -0.31 20.08 -13.80
N ALA A 79 -0.66 19.85 -12.54
CA ALA A 79 0.13 20.30 -11.39
C ALA A 79 1.50 19.58 -11.35
N GLN A 80 1.53 18.28 -11.65
CA GLN A 80 2.76 17.49 -11.70
C GLN A 80 3.70 17.88 -12.85
N LEU A 81 3.16 18.31 -14.00
CA LEU A 81 3.95 18.78 -15.14
C LEU A 81 4.51 20.19 -14.97
N LYS A 82 4.01 20.94 -13.98
CA LYS A 82 4.41 22.33 -13.71
C LYS A 82 5.38 22.46 -12.52
N SER A 83 5.78 21.33 -11.92
CA SER A 83 6.83 21.22 -10.90
C SER A 83 8.04 20.48 -11.46
#